data_AF-A0A8R1HK95-F1
#
_entry.id   AF-A0A8R1HK95-F1
#
_cell.length_a   1.000
_cell.length_b   1.000
_cell.length_c   1.000
_cell.angle_alpha   90.00
_cell.angle_beta   90.00
_cell.angle_gamma   90.00
#
_symmetry.space_group_name_H-M   'P 1'
#
loop_
_entity.id
_entity.type
_entity.pdbx_description
1 polymer ?
#
loop_
_entity_poly.entity_id
_entity_poly.type
_entity_poly.pdbx_seq_one_letter_code
_entity_poly.pdbx_strand_id
1 'polypeptide(L)'
;MANLFRSSSILAVISAIFVGLASGQNNRAKACQKAINLGLTFYTAKELEPILVCSEVPFYNNPDDVDGILSNFKKCVISNSKNKALVGLSLYNGFNGCTDLMALVDKGVPPVYNQCKPIIKKATNVLNKCKANNQKTGTAKLNACMNNVYGQILPMVTKQFVNKVCTALAKKVTPKEWGCCKKYGPKVMKTELYSCFNL
;
A
#
# COMPACT_ATOMS: atom_id res chain seq x y z
N MET A 1 14.58 16.12 8.79
CA MET A 1 13.77 15.41 7.77
C MET A 1 13.62 13.90 8.03
N ALA A 2 14.66 13.13 8.38
CA ALA A 2 14.55 11.66 8.54
C ALA A 2 13.41 11.18 9.48
N ASN A 3 13.18 11.85 10.62
CA ASN A 3 12.09 11.50 11.55
C ASN A 3 10.70 11.98 11.08
N LEU A 4 10.63 12.85 10.07
CA LEU A 4 9.40 13.49 9.58
C LEU A 4 8.52 12.56 8.72
N PHE A 5 9.07 11.42 8.30
CA PHE A 5 8.42 10.46 7.40
C PHE A 5 8.42 9.01 7.92
N ARG A 6 8.85 8.74 9.16
CA ARG A 6 8.66 7.42 9.78
C ARG A 6 7.16 7.12 9.96
N SER A 7 6.40 8.13 10.34
CA SER A 7 4.96 8.07 10.62
C SER A 7 4.07 8.43 9.43
N SER A 8 4.50 8.30 8.16
CA SER A 8 3.60 8.41 7.00
C SER A 8 2.51 7.32 6.92
N SER A 9 2.30 6.55 8.00
CA SER A 9 2.27 5.10 7.87
C SER A 9 0.92 4.45 8.11
N ILE A 10 -0.17 5.14 8.51
CA ILE A 10 -1.54 4.59 8.28
C ILE A 10 -1.92 4.82 6.83
N LEU A 11 -1.66 6.03 6.33
CA LEU A 11 -1.73 6.35 4.90
C LEU A 11 -0.93 5.32 4.10
N ALA A 12 0.34 5.12 4.46
CA ALA A 12 1.25 4.15 3.87
C ALA A 12 1.17 2.73 4.50
N VAL A 13 0.03 2.36 5.11
CA VAL A 13 -0.32 0.95 5.40
C VAL A 13 -1.60 0.60 4.68
N ILE A 14 -2.65 1.44 4.77
CA ILE A 14 -3.80 1.36 3.85
C ILE A 14 -3.31 1.42 2.40
N SER A 15 -2.31 2.26 2.08
CA SER A 15 -1.65 2.23 0.77
C SER A 15 -0.47 1.26 0.66
N ALA A 16 0.14 0.70 1.71
CA ALA A 16 1.04 -0.47 1.49
C ALA A 16 0.24 -1.70 1.00
N ILE A 17 -0.98 -1.88 1.49
CA ILE A 17 -1.93 -2.90 1.01
C ILE A 17 -2.26 -2.71 -0.48
N PHE A 18 -2.30 -1.46 -0.96
CA PHE A 18 -2.57 -1.13 -2.36
C PHE A 18 -1.33 -0.99 -3.26
N VAL A 19 -0.17 -0.66 -2.69
CA VAL A 19 1.01 -0.12 -3.40
C VAL A 19 2.29 -0.92 -3.03
N GLY A 20 2.12 -2.19 -2.66
CA GLY A 20 3.17 -3.20 -2.78
C GLY A 20 3.14 -3.94 -4.13
N LEU A 21 2.22 -3.61 -5.05
CA LEU A 21 1.76 -4.53 -6.11
C LEU A 21 1.66 -3.97 -7.58
N ALA A 22 2.75 -3.49 -8.23
CA ALA A 22 2.86 -3.34 -9.72
C ALA A 22 4.29 -3.00 -10.25
N SER A 23 4.86 -3.47 -11.38
CA SER A 23 4.43 -4.30 -12.52
C SER A 23 5.57 -4.92 -13.37
N GLY A 24 5.20 -5.56 -14.49
CA GLY A 24 5.81 -5.20 -15.77
C GLY A 24 4.80 -4.39 -16.59
N GLN A 25 5.28 -3.40 -17.33
CA GLN A 25 4.56 -2.20 -17.83
C GLN A 25 3.01 -2.27 -17.83
N ASN A 26 2.38 -3.10 -18.66
CA ASN A 26 0.91 -3.10 -18.84
C ASN A 26 0.09 -3.38 -17.56
N ASN A 27 0.62 -4.12 -16.59
CA ASN A 27 -0.08 -4.30 -15.31
C ASN A 27 0.23 -3.20 -14.28
N ARG A 28 1.11 -2.20 -14.57
CA ARG A 28 1.35 -1.02 -13.68
C ARG A 28 0.16 -0.11 -13.73
N ALA A 29 -0.11 0.41 -14.93
CA ALA A 29 -1.25 1.26 -15.19
C ALA A 29 -2.56 0.63 -14.67
N LYS A 30 -2.76 -0.68 -14.88
CA LYS A 30 -3.94 -1.39 -14.35
C LYS A 30 -4.01 -1.44 -12.83
N ALA A 31 -2.91 -1.67 -12.11
CA ALA A 31 -2.87 -1.67 -10.64
C ALA A 31 -3.02 -0.26 -10.06
N CYS A 32 -2.29 0.72 -10.61
CA CYS A 32 -2.40 2.12 -10.22
C CYS A 32 -3.82 2.65 -10.44
N GLN A 33 -4.42 2.38 -11.61
CA GLN A 33 -5.81 2.72 -11.91
C GLN A 33 -6.78 1.94 -11.02
N LYS A 34 -6.49 0.69 -10.66
CA LYS A 34 -7.29 -0.09 -9.70
C LYS A 34 -7.33 0.61 -8.34
N ALA A 35 -6.24 1.20 -7.86
CA ALA A 35 -6.23 1.99 -6.63
C ALA A 35 -7.13 3.25 -6.74
N ILE A 36 -7.10 3.96 -7.87
CA ILE A 36 -8.02 5.10 -8.12
C ILE A 36 -9.48 4.64 -8.17
N ASN A 37 -9.77 3.51 -8.84
CA ASN A 37 -11.11 2.92 -8.93
C ASN A 37 -11.61 2.35 -7.58
N LEU A 38 -10.69 2.06 -6.66
CA LEU A 38 -10.93 1.76 -5.25
C LEU A 38 -10.89 3.04 -4.37
N GLY A 39 -10.95 4.21 -4.98
CA GLY A 39 -11.21 5.47 -4.32
C GLY A 39 -9.98 6.26 -3.88
N LEU A 40 -8.74 5.84 -4.15
CA LEU A 40 -7.58 6.67 -3.82
C LEU A 40 -7.63 8.00 -4.58
N THR A 41 -7.48 9.12 -3.87
CA THR A 41 -7.53 10.48 -4.45
C THR A 41 -6.25 11.29 -4.26
N PHE A 42 -5.40 10.96 -3.27
CA PHE A 42 -4.18 11.72 -3.00
C PHE A 42 -3.17 11.67 -4.16
N TYR A 43 -2.99 10.48 -4.75
CA TYR A 43 -2.18 10.26 -5.94
C TYR A 43 -3.08 9.93 -7.14
N THR A 44 -2.71 10.41 -8.32
CA THR A 44 -3.19 9.89 -9.61
C THR A 44 -2.48 8.59 -9.97
N ALA A 45 -3.02 7.82 -10.92
CA ALA A 45 -2.40 6.57 -11.36
C ALA A 45 -0.93 6.75 -11.82
N LYS A 46 -0.64 7.82 -12.58
CA LYS A 46 0.72 8.13 -13.06
C LYS A 46 1.71 8.48 -11.94
N GLU A 47 1.24 9.05 -10.83
CA GLU A 47 2.08 9.38 -9.67
C GLU A 47 2.37 8.15 -8.79
N LEU A 48 1.51 7.12 -8.84
CA LEU A 48 1.75 5.83 -8.19
C LEU A 48 2.81 4.98 -8.91
N GLU A 49 2.84 4.99 -10.25
CA GLU A 49 3.75 4.13 -11.02
C GLU A 49 5.23 4.15 -10.56
N PRO A 50 5.89 5.30 -10.33
CA PRO A 50 7.29 5.32 -9.89
C PRO A 50 7.49 4.95 -8.41
N ILE A 51 6.52 5.23 -7.53
CA ILE A 51 6.49 4.68 -6.16
C ILE A 51 6.52 3.15 -6.25
N LEU A 52 5.69 2.61 -7.13
CA LEU A 52 5.43 1.19 -7.27
C LEU A 52 6.66 0.46 -7.85
N VAL A 53 7.25 0.96 -8.94
CA VAL A 53 8.56 0.51 -9.49
C VAL A 53 9.63 0.35 -8.38
N CYS A 54 9.78 1.39 -7.56
CA CYS A 54 10.77 1.43 -6.49
C CYS A 54 10.49 0.38 -5.40
N SER A 55 9.21 0.08 -5.13
CA SER A 55 8.80 -0.88 -4.10
C SER A 55 9.01 -2.35 -4.47
N GLU A 56 9.16 -2.69 -5.76
CA GLU A 56 9.18 -4.09 -6.22
C GLU A 56 10.49 -4.81 -5.92
N VAL A 57 11.62 -4.10 -5.90
CA VAL A 57 12.95 -4.72 -5.83
C VAL A 57 13.14 -5.58 -4.57
N PRO A 58 12.78 -5.13 -3.35
CA PRO A 58 12.83 -5.98 -2.16
C PRO A 58 11.95 -7.22 -2.28
N PHE A 59 10.67 -7.07 -2.67
CA PHE A 59 9.75 -8.22 -2.77
C PHE A 59 10.18 -9.22 -3.84
N TYR A 60 10.69 -8.75 -4.98
CA TYR A 60 11.27 -9.59 -6.02
C TYR A 60 12.49 -10.37 -5.52
N ASN A 61 13.35 -9.73 -4.72
CA ASN A 61 14.55 -10.34 -4.15
C ASN A 61 14.18 -11.35 -3.05
N ASN A 62 13.56 -10.87 -1.97
CA ASN A 62 13.11 -11.63 -0.80
C ASN A 62 11.64 -11.26 -0.47
N PRO A 63 10.64 -12.07 -0.91
CA PRO A 63 9.22 -11.78 -0.67
C PRO A 63 8.77 -12.00 0.78
N ASP A 64 9.61 -12.61 1.61
CA ASP A 64 9.30 -12.96 3.00
C ASP A 64 9.88 -11.94 4.02
N ASP A 65 10.76 -11.02 3.57
CA ASP A 65 11.26 -9.87 4.35
C ASP A 65 10.22 -8.72 4.38
N VAL A 66 9.13 -8.95 5.12
CA VAL A 66 8.00 -8.01 5.24
C VAL A 66 8.45 -6.63 5.73
N ASP A 67 9.39 -6.57 6.67
CA ASP A 67 9.87 -5.31 7.25
C ASP A 67 10.80 -4.54 6.31
N GLY A 68 11.70 -5.22 5.59
CA GLY A 68 12.52 -4.61 4.54
C GLY A 68 11.68 -4.11 3.36
N ILE A 69 10.66 -4.88 2.94
CA ILE A 69 9.65 -4.46 1.95
C ILE A 69 8.92 -3.20 2.42
N LEU A 70 8.37 -3.18 3.64
CA LEU A 70 7.62 -2.04 4.19
C LEU A 70 8.52 -0.81 4.40
N SER A 71 9.75 -1.02 4.88
CA SER A 71 10.76 0.04 5.05
C SER A 71 11.15 0.68 3.72
N ASN A 72 11.37 -0.12 2.69
CA ASN A 72 11.65 0.39 1.35
C ASN A 72 10.43 1.07 0.72
N PHE A 73 9.22 0.49 0.86
CA PHE A 73 8.00 1.11 0.38
C PHE A 73 7.81 2.53 0.94
N LYS A 74 8.02 2.73 2.25
CA LYS A 74 8.02 4.07 2.87
C LYS A 74 9.02 5.00 2.18
N LYS A 75 10.27 4.56 1.93
CA LYS A 75 11.29 5.35 1.18
C LYS A 75 10.80 5.73 -0.23
N CYS A 76 10.19 4.78 -0.95
CA CYS A 76 9.68 4.97 -2.31
C CYS A 76 8.52 5.97 -2.39
N VAL A 77 7.63 5.97 -1.40
CA VAL A 77 6.57 6.99 -1.26
C VAL A 77 7.18 8.37 -1.09
N ILE A 78 8.17 8.51 -0.19
CA ILE A 78 8.82 9.80 0.12
C ILE A 78 9.51 10.36 -1.13
N SER A 79 10.40 9.58 -1.76
CA SER A 79 11.22 10.05 -2.88
C SER A 79 10.42 10.44 -4.12
N ASN A 80 9.24 9.83 -4.33
CA ASN A 80 8.40 10.09 -5.50
C ASN A 80 7.21 11.02 -5.23
N SER A 81 6.97 11.47 -3.99
CA SER A 81 5.82 12.32 -3.66
C SER A 81 5.90 13.76 -4.22
N LYS A 82 7.09 14.21 -4.65
CA LYS A 82 7.31 15.50 -5.35
C LYS A 82 6.54 16.68 -4.71
N ASN A 83 5.69 17.36 -5.47
CA ASN A 83 4.87 18.51 -5.04
C ASN A 83 3.88 18.17 -3.91
N LYS A 84 3.48 16.91 -3.74
CA LYS A 84 2.60 16.49 -2.63
C LYS A 84 3.32 16.39 -1.29
N ALA A 85 4.65 16.50 -1.22
CA ALA A 85 5.40 16.40 0.03
C ALA A 85 4.92 17.40 1.10
N LEU A 86 4.61 18.64 0.70
CA LEU A 86 4.08 19.68 1.60
C LEU A 86 2.66 19.34 2.10
N VAL A 87 1.78 18.84 1.22
CA VAL A 87 0.42 18.42 1.59
C VAL A 87 0.47 17.19 2.50
N GLY A 88 1.34 16.23 2.19
CA GLY A 88 1.59 15.04 3.02
C GLY A 88 2.12 15.40 4.41
N LEU A 89 3.00 16.40 4.52
CA LEU A 89 3.47 16.93 5.80
C LEU A 89 2.35 17.62 6.58
N SER A 90 1.50 18.41 5.92
CA SER A 90 0.31 19.02 6.56
C SER A 90 -0.67 17.96 7.09
N LEU A 91 -0.91 16.91 6.32
CA LEU A 91 -1.72 15.75 6.74
C LEU A 91 -1.07 15.00 7.91
N TYR A 92 0.23 14.74 7.86
CA TYR A 92 1.01 14.12 8.93
C TYR A 92 0.93 14.91 10.23
N ASN A 93 1.15 16.23 10.18
CA ASN A 93 1.10 17.10 11.36
C ASN A 93 -0.32 17.15 11.94
N GLY A 94 -1.33 17.30 11.07
CA GLY A 94 -2.74 17.32 11.47
C GLY A 94 -3.19 16.00 12.12
N PHE A 95 -2.74 14.85 11.62
CA PHE A 95 -3.08 13.55 12.19
C PHE A 95 -2.35 13.32 13.52
N ASN A 96 -1.05 13.65 13.62
CA ASN A 96 -0.30 13.57 14.89
C ASN A 96 -0.90 14.47 15.98
N GLY A 97 -1.43 15.65 15.63
CA GLY A 97 -2.20 16.51 16.53
C GLY A 97 -3.55 15.94 16.96
N CYS A 98 -3.97 14.79 16.42
CA CYS A 98 -5.20 14.08 16.78
C CYS A 98 -4.90 12.81 17.59
N THR A 99 -3.90 12.03 17.18
CA THR A 99 -3.40 10.82 17.86
C THR A 99 -2.00 10.46 17.36
N ASP A 100 -1.23 9.72 18.13
CA ASP A 100 0.10 9.24 17.70
C ASP A 100 -0.01 8.39 16.42
N LEU A 101 0.56 8.93 15.33
CA LEU A 101 0.53 8.35 13.99
C LEU A 101 1.61 7.28 13.78
N MET A 102 2.56 7.08 14.72
CA MET A 102 3.40 5.88 14.79
C MET A 102 2.67 4.76 15.53
N ALA A 103 2.26 5.00 16.78
CA ALA A 103 1.65 3.95 17.60
C ALA A 103 0.41 3.33 16.96
N LEU A 104 -0.43 4.15 16.31
CA LEU A 104 -1.61 3.68 15.58
C LEU A 104 -1.26 2.84 14.32
N VAL A 105 -0.05 2.98 13.77
CA VAL A 105 0.43 2.18 12.63
C VAL A 105 0.89 0.82 13.10
N ASP A 106 1.73 0.78 14.11
CA ASP A 106 2.33 -0.46 14.57
C ASP A 106 1.24 -1.37 15.20
N LYS A 107 0.20 -0.75 15.76
CA LYS A 107 -1.10 -1.35 16.14
C LYS A 107 -1.95 -1.82 14.94
N GLY A 108 -1.90 -1.08 13.82
CA GLY A 108 -2.70 -1.32 12.61
C GLY A 108 -2.11 -2.30 11.60
N VAL A 109 -0.79 -2.48 11.57
CA VAL A 109 -0.08 -3.40 10.64
C VAL A 109 -0.48 -4.87 10.85
N PRO A 110 -0.52 -5.43 12.08
CA PRO A 110 -0.88 -6.83 12.28
C PRO A 110 -2.29 -7.23 11.80
N PRO A 111 -3.40 -6.53 12.13
CA PRO A 111 -4.73 -6.91 11.62
C PRO A 111 -4.84 -6.76 10.10
N VAL A 112 -4.19 -5.73 9.54
CA VAL A 112 -4.05 -5.52 8.09
C VAL A 112 -3.35 -6.72 7.42
N TYR A 113 -2.14 -7.05 7.85
CA TYR A 113 -1.32 -8.10 7.27
C TYR A 113 -2.04 -9.46 7.32
N ASN A 114 -2.74 -9.74 8.42
CA ASN A 114 -3.55 -10.95 8.57
C ASN A 114 -4.70 -11.06 7.53
N GLN A 115 -5.32 -9.95 7.11
CA GLN A 115 -6.29 -9.99 6.00
C GLN A 115 -5.60 -10.16 4.64
N CYS A 116 -4.38 -9.66 4.47
CA CYS A 116 -3.61 -9.72 3.22
C CYS A 116 -2.91 -11.07 2.98
N LYS A 117 -2.68 -11.90 4.02
CA LYS A 117 -2.02 -13.22 3.94
C LYS A 117 -2.41 -14.08 2.71
N PRO A 118 -3.69 -14.22 2.28
CA PRO A 118 -4.04 -14.99 1.09
C PRO A 118 -3.50 -14.40 -0.22
N ILE A 119 -3.50 -13.07 -0.33
CA ILE A 119 -2.95 -12.35 -1.50
C ILE A 119 -1.43 -12.46 -1.50
N ILE A 120 -0.78 -12.27 -0.35
CA ILE A 120 0.67 -12.42 -0.19
C ILE A 120 1.11 -13.84 -0.59
N LYS A 121 0.46 -14.89 -0.04
CA LYS A 121 0.74 -16.29 -0.40
C LYS A 121 0.56 -16.56 -1.90
N LYS A 122 -0.46 -15.99 -2.54
CA LYS A 122 -0.65 -16.09 -4.00
C LYS A 122 0.46 -15.36 -4.76
N ALA A 123 0.85 -14.16 -4.33
CA ALA A 123 1.91 -13.36 -4.94
C ALA A 123 3.28 -14.06 -4.87
N THR A 124 3.72 -14.48 -3.68
CA THR A 124 4.98 -15.22 -3.45
C THR A 124 5.03 -16.51 -4.27
N ASN A 125 3.94 -17.28 -4.33
CA ASN A 125 3.87 -18.49 -5.14
C ASN A 125 3.99 -18.22 -6.66
N VAL A 126 3.41 -17.13 -7.17
CA VAL A 126 3.52 -16.74 -8.59
C VAL A 126 4.92 -16.19 -8.90
N LEU A 127 5.48 -15.38 -8.00
CA LEU A 127 6.84 -14.87 -8.10
C LEU A 127 7.85 -16.02 -8.16
N ASN A 128 7.81 -16.96 -7.23
CA ASN A 128 8.78 -18.05 -7.15
C ASN A 128 8.68 -18.99 -8.35
N LYS A 129 7.46 -19.34 -8.80
CA LYS A 129 7.26 -20.10 -10.05
C LYS A 129 7.80 -19.38 -11.28
N CYS A 130 7.69 -18.05 -11.33
CA CYS A 130 8.29 -17.29 -12.43
C CYS A 130 9.82 -17.17 -12.31
N LYS A 131 10.38 -16.96 -11.10
CA LYS A 131 11.82 -16.92 -10.87
C LYS A 131 12.50 -18.22 -11.32
N ALA A 132 11.85 -19.36 -11.10
CA ALA A 132 12.29 -20.65 -11.62
C ALA A 132 12.19 -20.73 -13.16
N ASN A 133 11.00 -20.49 -13.74
CA ASN A 133 10.73 -20.87 -15.13
C ASN A 133 11.09 -19.81 -16.19
N ASN A 134 11.40 -18.58 -15.81
CA ASN A 134 11.65 -17.47 -16.74
C ASN A 134 13.14 -17.33 -17.09
N GLN A 135 13.50 -17.54 -18.36
CA GLN A 135 14.88 -17.49 -18.86
C GLN A 135 15.47 -16.06 -18.98
N LYS A 136 14.66 -15.00 -18.86
CA LYS A 136 15.17 -13.62 -18.85
C LYS A 136 16.10 -13.39 -17.64
N THR A 137 16.98 -12.41 -17.73
CA THR A 137 17.92 -12.01 -16.66
C THR A 137 17.68 -10.57 -16.18
N GLY A 138 18.28 -10.19 -15.04
CA GLY A 138 18.27 -8.84 -14.49
C GLY A 138 16.90 -8.15 -14.43
N THR A 139 16.87 -6.86 -14.78
CA THR A 139 15.67 -6.01 -14.82
C THR A 139 14.58 -6.54 -15.76
N ALA A 140 14.93 -7.30 -16.79
CA ALA A 140 13.97 -7.94 -17.70
C ALA A 140 13.27 -9.15 -17.03
N LYS A 141 13.97 -9.91 -16.19
CA LYS A 141 13.37 -10.98 -15.36
C LYS A 141 12.44 -10.38 -14.29
N LEU A 142 12.89 -9.33 -13.60
CA LEU A 142 12.11 -8.63 -12.58
C LEU A 142 10.78 -8.14 -13.16
N ASN A 143 10.80 -7.25 -14.17
CA ASN A 143 9.57 -6.74 -14.77
C ASN A 143 8.66 -7.87 -15.30
N ALA A 144 9.22 -8.90 -15.93
CA ALA A 144 8.41 -10.01 -16.46
C ALA A 144 7.75 -10.86 -15.35
N CYS A 145 8.44 -11.16 -14.26
CA CYS A 145 7.88 -11.95 -13.17
C CYS A 145 6.92 -11.15 -12.30
N MET A 146 7.25 -9.89 -12.02
CA MET A 146 6.33 -9.02 -11.33
C MET A 146 5.05 -8.81 -12.17
N ASN A 147 5.12 -8.62 -13.50
CA ASN A 147 3.93 -8.58 -14.37
C ASN A 147 2.94 -9.74 -14.14
N ASN A 148 3.46 -10.96 -13.98
CA ASN A 148 2.69 -12.17 -13.74
C ASN A 148 2.01 -12.15 -12.36
N VAL A 149 2.75 -11.74 -11.32
CA VAL A 149 2.22 -11.56 -9.95
C VAL A 149 0.93 -10.73 -9.96
N TYR A 150 0.89 -9.62 -10.69
CA TYR A 150 -0.27 -8.71 -10.68
C TYR A 150 -1.44 -9.18 -11.53
N GLY A 151 -1.17 -9.81 -12.68
CA GLY A 151 -2.23 -10.49 -13.45
C GLY A 151 -2.96 -11.55 -12.62
N GLN A 152 -2.27 -12.14 -11.64
CA GLN A 152 -2.77 -13.20 -10.77
C GLN A 152 -3.46 -12.72 -9.47
N ILE A 153 -3.26 -11.47 -9.03
CA ILE A 153 -3.80 -10.96 -7.74
C ILE A 153 -4.68 -9.72 -7.84
N LEU A 154 -4.61 -8.91 -8.91
CA LEU A 154 -5.50 -7.76 -9.10
C LEU A 154 -7.01 -8.10 -9.07
N PRO A 155 -7.47 -9.31 -9.48
CA PRO A 155 -8.85 -9.74 -9.27
C PRO A 155 -9.24 -9.89 -7.78
N MET A 156 -8.29 -10.23 -6.90
CA MET A 156 -8.55 -10.44 -5.47
C MET A 156 -8.76 -9.11 -4.71
N VAL A 157 -8.21 -8.00 -5.21
CA VAL A 157 -8.33 -6.68 -4.60
C VAL A 157 -9.68 -6.04 -4.99
N THR A 158 -10.76 -6.42 -4.32
CA THR A 158 -12.12 -5.90 -4.55
C THR A 158 -12.53 -4.85 -3.52
N LYS A 159 -13.59 -4.07 -3.77
CA LYS A 159 -14.17 -3.17 -2.73
C LYS A 159 -14.53 -3.92 -1.45
N GLN A 160 -15.02 -5.16 -1.57
CA GLN A 160 -15.33 -6.05 -0.43
C GLN A 160 -14.07 -6.44 0.35
N PHE A 161 -12.97 -6.77 -0.35
CA PHE A 161 -11.67 -7.03 0.29
C PHE A 161 -11.17 -5.81 1.07
N VAL A 162 -11.21 -4.62 0.47
CA VAL A 162 -10.82 -3.37 1.15
C VAL A 162 -11.71 -3.09 2.36
N ASN A 163 -13.03 -3.27 2.25
CA ASN A 163 -13.94 -3.09 3.37
C ASN A 163 -13.66 -4.08 4.51
N LYS A 164 -13.29 -5.33 4.20
CA LYS A 164 -12.86 -6.35 5.17
C LYS A 164 -11.54 -5.96 5.87
N VAL A 165 -10.55 -5.51 5.12
CA VAL A 165 -9.28 -4.96 5.65
C VAL A 165 -9.54 -3.78 6.58
N CYS A 166 -10.33 -2.80 6.13
CA CYS A 166 -10.67 -1.60 6.88
C CYS A 166 -11.48 -1.90 8.15
N THR A 167 -12.43 -2.84 8.10
CA THR A 167 -13.17 -3.32 9.27
C THR A 167 -12.26 -4.03 10.28
N ALA A 168 -11.24 -4.77 9.82
CA ALA A 168 -10.26 -5.39 10.71
C ALA A 168 -9.35 -4.36 11.41
N LEU A 169 -9.05 -3.23 10.75
CA LEU A 169 -8.37 -2.09 11.37
C LEU A 169 -9.29 -1.38 12.38
N ALA A 170 -10.52 -1.02 12.00
CA ALA A 170 -11.48 -0.33 12.85
C ALA A 170 -11.72 -1.06 14.19
N LYS A 171 -11.79 -2.40 14.16
CA LYS A 171 -11.94 -3.26 15.36
C LYS A 171 -10.68 -3.42 16.23
N LYS A 172 -9.57 -2.73 15.90
CA LYS A 172 -8.30 -2.79 16.64
C LYS A 172 -7.78 -1.43 17.10
N VAL A 173 -8.54 -0.37 16.89
CA VAL A 173 -8.19 1.01 17.26
C VAL A 173 -9.18 1.55 18.29
N THR A 174 -8.80 2.57 19.05
CA THR A 174 -9.73 3.23 20.00
C THR A 174 -10.73 4.13 19.26
N PRO A 175 -11.87 4.51 19.87
CA PRO A 175 -12.81 5.47 19.27
C PRO A 175 -12.15 6.82 18.91
N LYS A 176 -11.18 7.28 19.72
CA LYS A 176 -10.37 8.48 19.42
C LYS A 176 -9.52 8.30 18.17
N GLU A 177 -8.76 7.20 18.09
CA GLU A 177 -7.94 6.85 16.93
C GLU A 177 -8.81 6.71 15.66
N TRP A 178 -9.98 6.07 15.76
CA TRP A 178 -10.91 5.92 14.65
C TRP A 178 -11.53 7.26 14.23
N GLY A 179 -11.83 8.16 15.17
CA GLY A 179 -12.21 9.54 14.88
C GLY A 179 -11.14 10.28 14.06
N CYS A 180 -9.86 10.08 14.37
CA CYS A 180 -8.76 10.61 13.54
C CYS A 180 -8.74 9.96 12.14
N CYS A 181 -8.92 8.64 12.02
CA CYS A 181 -9.07 7.98 10.73
C CYS A 181 -10.24 8.57 9.90
N LYS A 182 -11.42 8.78 10.50
CA LYS A 182 -12.57 9.42 9.83
C LYS A 182 -12.31 10.87 9.43
N LYS A 183 -11.54 11.64 10.23
CA LYS A 183 -11.23 13.06 9.96
C LYS A 183 -10.19 13.29 8.86
N TYR A 184 -9.22 12.38 8.70
CA TYR A 184 -8.11 12.55 7.76
C TYR A 184 -8.13 11.59 6.56
N GLY A 185 -8.81 10.43 6.65
CA GLY A 185 -9.04 9.50 5.54
C GLY A 185 -9.70 10.11 4.30
N PRO A 186 -10.78 10.92 4.42
CA PRO A 186 -11.44 11.57 3.28
C PRO A 186 -10.52 12.48 2.46
N LYS A 187 -9.43 12.97 3.05
CA LYS A 187 -8.45 13.86 2.40
C LYS A 187 -7.52 13.12 1.44
N VAL A 188 -7.57 11.79 1.41
CA VAL A 188 -6.62 10.95 0.67
C VAL A 188 -7.28 9.81 -0.11
N MET A 189 -8.50 9.43 0.26
CA MET A 189 -9.33 8.47 -0.45
C MET A 189 -10.81 8.76 -0.23
N LYS A 190 -11.64 8.27 -1.16
CA LYS A 190 -13.10 8.20 -1.09
C LYS A 190 -13.54 7.18 -0.05
N THR A 191 -13.56 7.59 1.21
CA THR A 191 -13.95 6.76 2.37
C THR A 191 -15.43 6.36 2.34
N GLU A 192 -16.29 7.15 1.68
CA GLU A 192 -17.71 6.89 1.48
C GLU A 192 -18.00 5.59 0.70
N LEU A 193 -17.00 5.04 -0.01
CA LEU A 193 -17.09 3.75 -0.68
C LEU A 193 -17.02 2.55 0.28
N TYR A 194 -16.76 2.78 1.58
CA TYR A 194 -16.41 1.73 2.54
C TYR A 194 -17.18 1.86 3.86
N SER A 195 -18.15 0.95 4.05
CA SER A 195 -19.00 0.85 5.25
C SER A 195 -18.24 0.84 6.59
N CYS A 196 -16.96 0.43 6.60
CA CYS A 196 -16.12 0.53 7.80
C CYS A 196 -16.05 1.95 8.38
N PHE A 197 -16.09 3.01 7.57
CA PHE A 197 -16.07 4.40 8.05
C PHE A 197 -17.39 4.82 8.74
N ASN A 198 -18.43 4.00 8.65
CA ASN A 198 -19.71 4.18 9.33
C ASN A 198 -19.83 3.34 10.62
N LEU A 199 -18.77 2.58 10.99
CA LEU A 199 -18.59 1.92 12.30
C LEU A 199 -18.16 2.93 13.38
#